data_AF-A0A673AVR3-F1
#
_entry.id   AF-A0A673AVR3-F1
#
_cell.length_a   1.000
_cell.length_b   1.000
_cell.length_c   1.000
_cell.angle_alpha   90.00
_cell.angle_beta   90.00
_cell.angle_gamma   90.00
#
_symmetry.space_group_name_H-M   'P 1'
#
loop_
_entity.id
_entity.type
_entity.pdbx_description
1 polymer ?
#
loop_
_entity_poly.entity_id
_entity_poly.type
_entity_poly.pdbx_seq_one_letter_code
_entity_poly.pdbx_strand_id
1 'polypeptide(L)'
;MSSSALLSELKHRLGVLIDAAEPKLHGLSRDIWTCPELAYQETQAHGTLVDFFSQEPGWTVDPHFKLDTAFRAVWGPELGPGPVVNVGFLCEFDALPGLGHACGHNLIAEVGAAAALGLKAVLEELPDRSSLPVRVTVLGTPAEEDGGGKIDMLREGAFEGLDVVFMAHPSKEDALYLPCVAEHDVTIRYYGRASHASAYPWEGVNALDAAVLCYNSLSVLRQQLKPDWRVHGIIKNGGVKPNIIPDYTELEFYLRTPSRAELPVLKEKAERCFRSAAEATGCTVEVEFSKNRFDNMLRFWTLEQLYEQNGTALGMEFTTDEEVLKESGSTDFGNVTFAVPGIHPYFYIGANALVHTQEYTSAAGDARAQFYALRTAKALSMTALDLLMNPQLLQKIKEEFTEEKHKEEDKETRLSTQRT
;
A
#
# COMPACT_ATOMS: atom_id res chain seq x y z
N MET A 1 18.34 -36.95 -1.08
CA MET A 1 17.49 -36.33 -0.04
C MET A 1 16.05 -36.33 -0.54
N SER A 2 15.04 -36.44 0.33
CA SER A 2 13.65 -36.22 -0.11
C SER A 2 13.47 -34.74 -0.49
N SER A 3 12.50 -34.44 -1.36
CA SER A 3 12.20 -33.04 -1.78
C SER A 3 11.94 -32.13 -0.57
N SER A 4 11.23 -32.63 0.44
CA SER A 4 10.97 -31.91 1.69
C SER A 4 12.23 -31.63 2.53
N ALA A 5 13.17 -32.59 2.62
CA ALA A 5 14.41 -32.38 3.36
C ALA A 5 15.32 -31.35 2.67
N LEU A 6 15.36 -31.35 1.33
CA LEU A 6 16.09 -30.34 0.56
C LEU A 6 15.50 -28.94 0.79
N LEU A 7 14.17 -28.79 0.70
CA LEU A 7 13.49 -27.51 0.92
C LEU A 7 13.77 -26.95 2.32
N SER A 8 13.73 -27.80 3.35
CA SER A 8 14.07 -27.41 4.73
C SER A 8 15.51 -26.90 4.86
N GLU A 9 16.47 -27.58 4.22
CA GLU A 9 17.87 -27.15 4.22
C GLU A 9 18.06 -25.81 3.50
N LEU A 10 17.42 -25.63 2.33
CA LEU A 10 17.48 -24.38 1.58
C LEU A 10 16.87 -23.21 2.38
N LYS A 11 15.75 -23.42 3.07
CA LYS A 11 15.15 -22.40 3.96
C LYS A 11 16.10 -22.03 5.10
N HIS A 12 16.72 -23.02 5.74
CA HIS A 12 17.70 -22.75 6.80
C HIS A 12 18.89 -21.93 6.26
N ARG A 13 19.42 -22.35 5.10
CA ARG A 13 20.55 -21.69 4.44
C ARG A 13 20.22 -20.25 4.04
N LEU A 14 19.04 -20.02 3.47
CA LEU A 14 18.49 -18.70 3.18
C LEU A 14 18.50 -17.81 4.42
N GLY A 15 18.02 -18.33 5.55
CA GLY A 15 18.01 -17.61 6.83
C GLY A 15 19.41 -17.15 7.26
N VAL A 16 20.39 -18.04 7.18
CA VAL A 16 21.79 -17.75 7.50
C VAL A 16 22.38 -16.68 6.57
N LEU A 17 22.03 -16.70 5.29
CA LEU A 17 22.51 -15.72 4.31
C LEU A 17 21.93 -14.32 4.55
N ILE A 18 20.65 -14.24 4.95
CA ILE A 18 20.04 -12.97 5.38
C ILE A 18 20.71 -12.46 6.66
N ASP A 19 20.95 -13.33 7.65
CA ASP A 19 21.63 -12.93 8.90
C ASP A 19 23.05 -12.41 8.66
N ALA A 20 23.79 -13.02 7.72
CA ALA A 20 25.13 -12.54 7.36
C ALA A 20 25.12 -11.16 6.67
N ALA A 21 23.99 -10.76 6.09
CA ALA A 21 23.79 -9.46 5.46
C ALA A 21 23.26 -8.38 6.43
N GLU A 22 23.01 -8.72 7.70
CA GLU A 22 22.39 -7.83 8.68
C GLU A 22 23.06 -6.44 8.78
N PRO A 23 24.40 -6.30 8.87
CA PRO A 23 25.01 -4.99 9.03
C PRO A 23 24.74 -4.02 7.88
N LYS A 24 24.70 -4.52 6.63
CA LYS A 24 24.43 -3.69 5.44
C LYS A 24 22.95 -3.38 5.28
N LEU A 25 22.07 -4.31 5.64
CA LEU A 25 20.62 -4.14 5.61
C LEU A 25 20.16 -3.14 6.70
N HIS A 26 20.72 -3.26 7.89
CA HIS A 26 20.49 -2.31 8.97
C HIS A 26 20.97 -0.90 8.58
N GLY A 27 22.14 -0.81 7.94
CA GLY A 27 22.67 0.45 7.40
C GLY A 27 21.69 1.10 6.42
N LEU A 28 21.20 0.33 5.43
CA LEU A 28 20.19 0.78 4.47
C LEU A 28 18.94 1.34 5.15
N SER A 29 18.36 0.60 6.09
CA SER A 29 17.17 1.00 6.84
C SER A 29 17.40 2.28 7.65
N ARG A 30 18.56 2.39 8.31
CA ARG A 30 18.93 3.58 9.09
C ARG A 30 19.11 4.81 8.22
N ASP A 31 19.77 4.68 7.08
CA ASP A 31 20.04 5.80 6.19
C ASP A 31 18.72 6.39 5.68
N ILE A 32 17.78 5.53 5.26
CA ILE A 32 16.40 5.93 4.91
C ILE A 32 15.72 6.59 6.11
N TRP A 33 15.73 5.93 7.28
CA TRP A 33 15.04 6.43 8.47
C TRP A 33 15.51 7.83 8.91
N THR A 34 16.80 8.13 8.80
CA THR A 34 17.37 9.42 9.20
C THR A 34 17.06 10.57 8.25
N CYS A 35 16.65 10.27 7.01
CA CYS A 35 16.36 11.26 5.97
C CYS A 35 14.92 11.12 5.46
N PRO A 36 13.91 11.42 6.30
CA PRO A 36 12.52 11.29 5.91
C PRO A 36 12.17 12.28 4.79
N GLU A 37 11.68 11.76 3.68
CA GLU A 37 11.27 12.54 2.51
C GLU A 37 9.84 12.20 2.12
N LEU A 38 9.10 13.19 1.64
CA LEU A 38 7.67 13.05 1.35
C LEU A 38 7.44 12.33 0.03
N ALA A 39 6.21 11.85 -0.16
CA ALA A 39 5.72 11.27 -1.40
C ALA A 39 6.16 12.07 -2.65
N TYR A 40 6.70 11.37 -3.66
CA TYR A 40 7.26 11.90 -4.91
C TYR A 40 8.47 12.83 -4.76
N GLN A 41 9.03 12.93 -3.55
CA GLN A 41 10.20 13.75 -3.24
C GLN A 41 11.29 12.96 -2.53
N GLU A 42 11.16 11.62 -2.46
CA GLU A 42 12.06 10.71 -1.73
C GLU A 42 13.37 10.39 -2.47
N THR A 43 14.05 11.44 -2.93
CA THR A 43 15.27 11.37 -3.75
C THR A 43 16.48 10.73 -3.05
N GLN A 44 16.66 10.95 -1.75
CA GLN A 44 17.77 10.36 -0.98
C GLN A 44 17.48 8.92 -0.62
N ALA A 45 16.27 8.61 -0.17
CA ALA A 45 15.88 7.24 0.12
C ALA A 45 15.94 6.36 -1.14
N HIS A 46 15.43 6.89 -2.26
CA HIS A 46 15.58 6.33 -3.60
C HIS A 46 17.04 6.07 -3.97
N GLY A 47 17.89 7.09 -3.89
CA GLY A 47 19.31 6.98 -4.22
C GLY A 47 20.02 5.92 -3.37
N THR A 48 19.69 5.84 -2.08
CA THR A 48 20.25 4.85 -1.14
C THR A 48 19.92 3.42 -1.58
N LEU A 49 18.67 3.16 -1.99
CA LEU A 49 18.25 1.84 -2.47
C LEU A 49 18.86 1.49 -3.84
N VAL A 50 18.92 2.46 -4.75
CA VAL A 50 19.57 2.29 -6.06
C VAL A 50 21.05 1.96 -5.89
N ASP A 51 21.76 2.68 -5.03
CA ASP A 51 23.17 2.45 -4.75
C ASP A 51 23.40 1.10 -4.07
N PHE A 52 22.53 0.73 -3.13
CA PHE A 52 22.57 -0.58 -2.48
C PHE A 52 22.53 -1.71 -3.50
N PHE A 53 21.51 -1.75 -4.38
CA PHE A 53 21.40 -2.81 -5.38
C PHE A 53 22.47 -2.74 -6.47
N SER A 54 22.95 -1.54 -6.83
CA SER A 54 24.00 -1.38 -7.83
C SER A 54 25.35 -1.95 -7.38
N GLN A 55 25.56 -2.03 -6.06
CA GLN A 55 26.75 -2.63 -5.46
C GLN A 55 26.62 -4.16 -5.30
N GLU A 56 25.42 -4.73 -5.40
CA GLU A 56 25.20 -6.16 -5.25
C GLU A 56 25.55 -6.93 -6.53
N PRO A 57 26.43 -7.95 -6.47
CA PRO A 57 26.86 -8.67 -7.66
C PRO A 57 25.71 -9.36 -8.41
N GLY A 58 25.63 -9.13 -9.72
CA GLY A 58 24.66 -9.78 -10.61
C GLY A 58 23.30 -9.07 -10.71
N TRP A 59 23.11 -7.95 -10.03
CA TRP A 59 21.90 -7.12 -10.18
C TRP A 59 22.07 -6.11 -11.32
N THR A 60 21.00 -5.93 -12.09
CA THR A 60 20.86 -4.84 -13.08
C THR A 60 19.84 -3.85 -12.55
N VAL A 61 20.24 -2.60 -12.37
CA VAL A 61 19.40 -1.55 -11.77
C VAL A 61 18.99 -0.53 -12.84
N ASP A 62 17.69 -0.29 -12.91
CA ASP A 62 17.05 0.77 -13.66
C ASP A 62 16.59 1.84 -12.65
N PRO A 63 17.36 2.94 -12.49
CA PRO A 63 17.18 3.84 -11.36
C PRO A 63 15.95 4.73 -11.46
N HIS A 64 15.36 4.94 -12.64
CA HIS A 64 14.19 5.80 -12.82
C HIS A 64 13.11 5.02 -13.57
N PHE A 65 12.71 3.89 -12.98
CA PHE A 65 11.81 2.96 -13.63
C PHE A 65 10.36 3.45 -13.52
N LYS A 66 9.88 4.06 -14.61
CA LYS A 66 8.52 4.59 -14.81
C LYS A 66 8.18 5.88 -14.04
N LEU A 67 8.75 6.10 -12.86
CA LEU A 67 8.65 7.35 -12.12
C LEU A 67 10.04 7.86 -11.73
N ASP A 68 10.15 9.17 -11.46
CA ASP A 68 11.42 9.82 -11.13
C ASP A 68 12.09 9.23 -9.90
N THR A 69 11.32 8.78 -8.92
CA THR A 69 11.84 8.17 -7.69
C THR A 69 11.42 6.71 -7.52
N ALA A 70 10.98 6.06 -8.61
CA ALA A 70 10.83 4.61 -8.65
C ALA A 70 12.08 3.97 -9.25
N PHE A 71 12.43 2.76 -8.80
CA PHE A 71 13.53 1.99 -9.39
C PHE A 71 13.11 0.54 -9.62
N ARG A 72 13.88 -0.15 -10.47
CA ARG A 72 13.78 -1.59 -10.65
C ARG A 72 15.16 -2.22 -10.60
N ALA A 73 15.38 -3.11 -9.65
CA ALA A 73 16.57 -3.96 -9.60
C ALA A 73 16.20 -5.39 -10.00
N VAL A 74 17.00 -6.01 -10.87
CA VAL A 74 16.73 -7.34 -11.41
C VAL A 74 17.93 -8.24 -11.23
N TRP A 75 17.70 -9.47 -10.78
CA TRP A 75 18.63 -10.58 -10.88
C TRP A 75 18.00 -11.78 -11.61
N GLY A 76 18.82 -12.55 -12.32
CA GLY A 76 18.39 -13.74 -13.05
C GLY A 76 18.27 -13.53 -14.57
N PRO A 77 17.74 -14.51 -15.30
CA PRO A 77 17.67 -14.46 -16.76
C PRO A 77 16.70 -13.36 -17.24
N GLU A 78 16.90 -12.90 -18.47
CA GLU A 78 15.92 -12.06 -19.17
C GLU A 78 14.61 -12.83 -19.36
N LEU A 79 13.50 -12.08 -19.33
CA LEU A 79 12.20 -12.63 -19.70
C LEU A 79 12.24 -12.98 -21.19
N GLY A 80 11.87 -14.21 -21.51
CA GLY A 80 11.87 -14.73 -22.87
C GLY A 80 10.80 -15.81 -23.05
N PRO A 81 10.75 -16.49 -24.21
CA PRO A 81 9.71 -17.48 -24.51
C PRO A 81 9.77 -18.77 -23.66
N GLY A 82 10.68 -18.86 -22.69
CA GLY A 82 10.78 -19.98 -21.75
C GLY A 82 10.02 -19.73 -20.44
N PRO A 83 9.76 -20.77 -19.63
CA PRO A 83 8.97 -20.66 -18.40
C PRO A 83 9.80 -20.07 -17.25
N VAL A 84 10.18 -18.79 -17.35
CA VAL A 84 10.86 -18.07 -16.25
C VAL A 84 9.80 -17.61 -15.25
N VAL A 85 9.91 -18.03 -14.00
CA VAL A 85 9.06 -17.49 -12.93
C VAL A 85 9.67 -16.20 -12.41
N ASN A 86 8.90 -15.10 -12.43
CA ASN A 86 9.37 -13.79 -11.99
C ASN A 86 8.76 -13.40 -10.64
N VAL A 87 9.58 -13.39 -9.59
CA VAL A 87 9.20 -13.06 -8.22
C VAL A 87 9.53 -11.60 -7.93
N GLY A 88 8.52 -10.83 -7.53
CA GLY A 88 8.64 -9.43 -7.14
C GLY A 88 8.76 -9.21 -5.64
N PHE A 89 9.67 -8.35 -5.21
CA PHE A 89 9.68 -7.78 -3.85
C PHE A 89 9.52 -6.26 -3.94
N LEU A 90 8.58 -5.70 -3.19
CA LEU A 90 8.33 -4.25 -3.22
C LEU A 90 8.98 -3.57 -2.01
N CYS A 91 9.48 -2.36 -2.24
CA CYS A 91 10.12 -1.50 -1.25
C CYS A 91 9.42 -0.14 -1.25
N GLU A 92 8.79 0.24 -0.14
CA GLU A 92 8.28 1.60 0.10
C GLU A 92 9.29 2.40 0.92
N PHE A 93 9.33 3.72 0.76
CA PHE A 93 10.35 4.56 1.40
C PHE A 93 9.99 6.04 1.50
N ASP A 94 8.74 6.43 1.26
CA ASP A 94 8.23 7.76 1.60
C ASP A 94 7.95 7.91 3.10
N ALA A 95 7.84 9.16 3.54
CA ALA A 95 7.63 9.55 4.94
C ALA A 95 6.44 10.52 5.08
N LEU A 96 6.02 10.72 6.33
CA LEU A 96 4.86 11.56 6.67
C LEU A 96 5.26 13.00 7.04
N PRO A 97 4.46 14.02 6.62
CA PRO A 97 4.71 15.42 6.96
C PRO A 97 4.80 15.67 8.46
N GLY A 98 5.97 16.13 8.92
CA GLY A 98 6.21 16.49 10.31
C GLY A 98 6.36 15.32 11.30
N LEU A 99 6.21 14.07 10.84
CA LEU A 99 6.32 12.85 11.67
C LEU A 99 7.49 11.94 11.28
N GLY A 100 8.03 12.07 10.07
CA GLY A 100 9.07 11.17 9.57
C GLY A 100 8.50 9.81 9.17
N HIS A 101 9.28 8.73 9.29
CA HIS A 101 8.81 7.36 8.99
C HIS A 101 7.91 6.78 10.10
N ALA A 102 6.83 7.48 10.42
CA ALA A 102 5.84 7.04 11.41
C ALA A 102 4.96 5.87 10.92
N CYS A 103 5.11 5.46 9.66
CA CYS A 103 4.54 4.22 9.10
C CYS A 103 5.61 3.13 8.90
N GLY A 104 6.88 3.43 9.20
CA GLY A 104 7.98 2.45 9.16
C GLY A 104 8.43 2.02 7.77
N HIS A 105 8.24 2.85 6.74
CA HIS A 105 8.61 2.52 5.35
C HIS A 105 10.11 2.19 5.20
N ASN A 106 10.98 2.72 6.05
CA ASN A 106 12.38 2.29 6.11
C ASN A 106 12.54 0.77 6.35
N LEU A 107 11.69 0.17 7.18
CA LEU A 107 11.67 -1.27 7.44
C LEU A 107 11.03 -2.04 6.27
N ILE A 108 10.04 -1.47 5.59
CA ILE A 108 9.43 -2.09 4.38
C ILE A 108 10.49 -2.21 3.28
N ALA A 109 11.23 -1.12 3.02
CA ALA A 109 12.36 -1.12 2.10
C ALA A 109 13.40 -2.20 2.45
N GLU A 110 13.80 -2.26 3.72
CA GLU A 110 14.76 -3.24 4.21
C GLU A 110 14.28 -4.68 4.04
N VAL A 111 13.03 -4.96 4.41
CA VAL A 111 12.42 -6.30 4.31
C VAL A 111 12.40 -6.77 2.86
N GLY A 112 11.96 -5.91 1.93
CA GLY A 112 11.96 -6.22 0.50
C GLY A 112 13.36 -6.52 -0.03
N ALA A 113 14.35 -5.69 0.34
CA ALA A 113 15.74 -5.89 -0.07
C ALA A 113 16.36 -7.17 0.51
N ALA A 114 16.17 -7.41 1.80
CA ALA A 114 16.66 -8.59 2.50
C ALA A 114 16.07 -9.89 1.92
N ALA A 115 14.76 -9.91 1.67
CA ALA A 115 14.08 -11.07 1.12
C ALA A 115 14.58 -11.41 -0.30
N ALA A 116 14.80 -10.38 -1.13
CA ALA A 116 15.33 -10.53 -2.47
C ALA A 116 16.77 -11.05 -2.49
N LEU A 117 17.64 -10.53 -1.60
CA LEU A 117 19.01 -11.01 -1.44
C LEU A 117 19.08 -12.46 -0.94
N GLY A 118 18.26 -12.81 0.05
CA GLY A 118 18.17 -14.18 0.57
C GLY A 118 17.76 -15.17 -0.51
N LEU A 119 16.74 -14.82 -1.31
CA LEU A 119 16.26 -15.66 -2.38
C LEU A 119 17.32 -15.83 -3.48
N LYS A 120 17.94 -14.74 -3.93
CA LYS A 120 19.06 -14.79 -4.86
C LYS A 120 20.17 -15.71 -4.37
N ALA A 121 20.61 -15.52 -3.13
CA ALA A 121 21.78 -16.22 -2.60
C ALA A 121 21.54 -17.73 -2.52
N VAL A 122 20.34 -18.18 -2.10
CA VAL A 122 20.02 -19.61 -2.08
C VAL A 122 19.88 -20.20 -3.49
N LEU A 123 19.32 -19.45 -4.44
CA LEU A 123 19.20 -19.87 -5.84
C LEU A 123 20.59 -19.99 -6.51
N GLU A 124 21.55 -19.17 -6.09
CA GLU A 124 22.92 -19.25 -6.57
C GLU A 124 23.64 -20.53 -6.10
N GLU A 125 23.27 -21.08 -4.95
CA GLU A 125 23.85 -22.32 -4.41
C GLU A 125 23.23 -23.59 -5.02
N LEU A 126 22.16 -23.48 -5.81
CA LEU A 126 21.55 -24.64 -6.47
C LEU A 126 22.49 -25.28 -7.51
N PRO A 127 22.71 -26.60 -7.47
CA PRO A 127 23.61 -27.30 -8.40
C PRO A 127 23.18 -27.21 -9.87
N ASP A 128 21.87 -27.16 -10.13
CA ASP A 128 21.30 -27.09 -11.48
C ASP A 128 20.30 -25.91 -11.59
N ARG A 129 20.84 -24.72 -11.81
CA ARG A 129 20.05 -23.51 -12.04
C ARG A 129 19.23 -23.57 -13.34
N SER A 130 19.61 -24.43 -14.29
CA SER A 130 18.90 -24.55 -15.57
C SER A 130 17.56 -25.26 -15.44
N SER A 131 17.41 -26.09 -14.41
CA SER A 131 16.16 -26.78 -14.07
C SER A 131 15.08 -25.88 -13.46
N LEU A 132 15.46 -24.69 -12.97
CA LEU A 132 14.58 -23.75 -12.29
C LEU A 132 14.92 -22.30 -12.69
N PRO A 133 14.51 -21.85 -13.89
CA PRO A 133 14.78 -20.49 -14.34
C PRO A 133 13.92 -19.49 -13.57
N VAL A 134 14.56 -18.72 -12.68
CA VAL A 134 13.89 -17.74 -11.81
C VAL A 134 14.50 -16.37 -12.02
N ARG A 135 13.62 -15.38 -12.15
CA ARG A 135 13.96 -13.97 -12.12
C ARG A 135 13.48 -13.38 -10.80
N VAL A 136 14.34 -12.60 -10.14
CA VAL A 136 14.00 -11.84 -8.95
C VAL A 136 13.99 -10.37 -9.34
N THR A 137 12.87 -9.70 -9.12
CA THR A 137 12.69 -8.28 -9.40
C THR A 137 12.40 -7.56 -8.09
N VAL A 138 13.15 -6.51 -7.79
CA VAL A 138 12.83 -5.57 -6.71
C VAL A 138 12.31 -4.29 -7.35
N LEU A 139 11.15 -3.83 -6.88
CA LEU A 139 10.59 -2.55 -7.30
C LEU A 139 10.62 -1.58 -6.12
N GLY A 140 11.27 -0.45 -6.31
CA GLY A 140 11.12 0.68 -5.43
C GLY A 140 9.84 1.44 -5.78
N THR A 141 8.92 1.52 -4.83
CA THR A 141 7.58 2.06 -5.02
C THR A 141 7.40 3.32 -4.17
N PRO A 142 7.46 4.52 -4.77
CA PRO A 142 7.33 5.77 -4.05
C PRO A 142 5.87 6.08 -3.66
N ALA A 143 5.69 7.09 -2.83
CA ALA A 143 4.43 7.82 -2.64
C ALA A 143 3.21 6.97 -2.28
N GLU A 144 3.35 6.04 -1.34
CA GLU A 144 2.20 5.26 -0.87
C GLU A 144 1.26 6.13 -0.02
N GLU A 145 1.82 6.99 0.84
CA GLU A 145 1.07 7.78 1.84
C GLU A 145 0.29 8.94 1.23
N ASP A 146 0.80 9.50 0.12
CA ASP A 146 0.16 10.65 -0.56
C ASP A 146 0.33 10.54 -2.07
N GLY A 147 -0.70 9.97 -2.71
CA GLY A 147 -0.88 9.97 -4.16
C GLY A 147 -0.75 8.62 -4.85
N GLY A 148 -0.34 7.54 -4.19
CA GLY A 148 -0.43 6.16 -4.69
C GLY A 148 0.53 5.84 -5.85
N GLY A 149 1.84 5.91 -5.60
CA GLY A 149 2.85 5.71 -6.63
C GLY A 149 2.82 4.33 -7.29
N LYS A 150 2.37 3.26 -6.61
CA LYS A 150 2.18 1.94 -7.26
C LYS A 150 1.09 1.99 -8.33
N ILE A 151 0.06 2.82 -8.16
CA ILE A 151 -1.00 3.00 -9.15
C ILE A 151 -0.47 3.71 -10.38
N ASP A 152 0.39 4.71 -10.18
CA ASP A 152 1.09 5.39 -11.27
C ASP A 152 2.03 4.40 -12.01
N MET A 153 2.82 3.62 -11.28
CA MET A 153 3.68 2.57 -11.84
C MET A 153 2.89 1.48 -12.58
N LEU A 154 1.74 1.06 -12.05
CA LEU A 154 0.84 0.10 -12.71
C LEU A 154 0.36 0.61 -14.06
N ARG A 155 -0.05 1.88 -14.15
CA ARG A 155 -0.48 2.50 -15.42
C ARG A 155 0.62 2.52 -16.47
N GLU A 156 1.87 2.64 -16.03
CA GLU A 156 3.05 2.62 -16.90
C GLU A 156 3.61 1.21 -17.18
N GLY A 157 2.93 0.15 -16.72
CA GLY A 157 3.29 -1.24 -16.98
C GLY A 157 4.46 -1.76 -16.14
N ALA A 158 4.73 -1.18 -14.97
CA ALA A 158 5.86 -1.57 -14.11
C ALA A 158 5.78 -3.01 -13.57
N PHE A 159 4.55 -3.54 -13.43
CA PHE A 159 4.28 -4.85 -12.87
C PHE A 159 4.07 -5.94 -13.94
N GLU A 160 4.16 -5.58 -15.23
CA GLU A 160 4.02 -6.53 -16.33
C GLU A 160 5.10 -7.62 -16.28
N GLY A 161 4.68 -8.87 -16.40
CA GLY A 161 5.58 -10.02 -16.41
C GLY A 161 6.04 -10.49 -15.02
N LEU A 162 5.50 -9.94 -13.92
CA LEU A 162 5.62 -10.54 -12.59
C LEU A 162 4.59 -11.68 -12.43
N ASP A 163 5.01 -12.79 -11.84
CA ASP A 163 4.11 -13.92 -11.53
C ASP A 163 3.52 -13.84 -10.13
N VAL A 164 4.26 -13.24 -9.18
CA VAL A 164 3.87 -13.08 -7.78
C VAL A 164 4.66 -11.93 -7.15
N VAL A 165 4.04 -11.18 -6.24
CA VAL A 165 4.70 -10.08 -5.51
C VAL A 165 4.61 -10.24 -3.99
N PHE A 166 5.65 -9.79 -3.30
CA PHE A 166 5.78 -9.84 -1.85
C PHE A 166 6.13 -8.47 -1.30
N MET A 167 5.44 -8.07 -0.24
CA MET A 167 5.71 -6.89 0.58
C MET A 167 5.30 -7.22 2.01
N ALA A 168 5.77 -6.51 3.03
CA ALA A 168 5.23 -6.64 4.38
C ALA A 168 5.36 -5.32 5.12
N HIS A 169 4.36 -5.05 5.96
CA HIS A 169 4.23 -3.78 6.67
C HIS A 169 4.61 -3.93 8.15
N PRO A 170 5.39 -3.04 8.74
CA PRO A 170 5.64 -3.07 10.17
C PRO A 170 4.35 -2.72 10.96
N SER A 171 4.18 -3.31 12.13
CA SER A 171 3.03 -3.10 13.01
C SER A 171 3.40 -3.37 14.48
N LYS A 172 2.43 -3.20 15.37
CA LYS A 172 2.50 -3.60 16.78
C LYS A 172 2.32 -5.10 17.00
N GLU A 173 1.89 -5.84 15.98
CA GLU A 173 1.55 -7.27 16.06
C GLU A 173 1.89 -7.97 14.72
N ASP A 174 2.16 -9.28 14.76
CA ASP A 174 2.26 -10.08 13.54
C ASP A 174 0.84 -10.43 13.05
N ALA A 175 0.53 -10.18 11.78
CA ALA A 175 -0.77 -10.51 11.18
C ALA A 175 -0.58 -11.00 9.73
N LEU A 176 -1.36 -11.99 9.31
CA LEU A 176 -1.27 -12.54 7.94
C LEU A 176 -1.90 -11.61 6.90
N TYR A 177 -2.88 -10.83 7.32
CA TYR A 177 -3.71 -9.99 6.49
C TYR A 177 -4.25 -8.86 7.37
N LEU A 178 -4.43 -7.66 6.81
CA LEU A 178 -5.33 -6.64 7.36
C LEU A 178 -6.29 -6.21 6.25
N PRO A 179 -7.59 -6.03 6.53
CA PRO A 179 -8.54 -5.51 5.57
C PRO A 179 -8.19 -4.09 5.10
N CYS A 180 -7.52 -4.02 3.95
CA CYS A 180 -7.35 -2.77 3.23
C CYS A 180 -8.62 -2.49 2.41
N VAL A 181 -9.27 -1.36 2.69
CA VAL A 181 -10.52 -0.96 2.05
C VAL A 181 -10.26 -0.01 0.89
N ALA A 182 -11.17 0.00 -0.07
CA ALA A 182 -11.12 0.95 -1.17
C ALA A 182 -11.42 2.37 -0.66
N GLU A 183 -10.69 3.36 -1.18
CA GLU A 183 -10.69 4.74 -0.70
C GLU A 183 -10.59 5.71 -1.91
N HIS A 184 -11.29 6.84 -1.84
CA HIS A 184 -11.06 7.96 -2.76
C HIS A 184 -11.23 9.31 -2.05
N ASP A 185 -10.17 10.11 -2.01
CA ASP A 185 -10.21 11.46 -1.48
C ASP A 185 -10.94 12.44 -2.39
N VAL A 186 -11.57 13.44 -1.77
CA VAL A 186 -12.20 14.54 -2.49
C VAL A 186 -12.01 15.88 -1.76
N THR A 187 -11.63 16.89 -2.53
CA THR A 187 -11.66 18.29 -2.13
C THR A 187 -12.89 18.96 -2.73
N ILE A 188 -13.66 19.67 -1.90
CA ILE A 188 -14.84 20.42 -2.32
C ILE A 188 -14.61 21.90 -2.04
N ARG A 189 -14.71 22.74 -3.07
CA ARG A 189 -14.57 24.19 -2.95
C ARG A 189 -15.87 24.88 -3.34
N TYR A 190 -16.44 25.65 -2.43
CA TYR A 190 -17.60 26.51 -2.73
C TYR A 190 -17.14 27.93 -2.94
N TYR A 191 -17.66 28.56 -3.99
CA TYR A 191 -17.43 29.96 -4.31
C TYR A 191 -18.75 30.72 -4.30
N GLY A 192 -18.76 31.82 -3.56
CA GLY A 192 -19.90 32.70 -3.35
C GLY A 192 -19.51 34.16 -3.57
N ARG A 193 -20.04 35.06 -2.72
CA ARG A 193 -19.82 36.50 -2.81
C ARG A 193 -19.85 37.14 -1.43
N ALA A 194 -18.79 37.86 -1.10
CA ALA A 194 -18.64 38.48 0.20
C ALA A 194 -19.57 39.69 0.34
N SER A 195 -20.04 39.91 1.55
CA SER A 195 -20.89 41.04 1.92
C SER A 195 -20.79 41.31 3.44
N HIS A 196 -21.10 42.52 3.87
CA HIS A 196 -21.16 42.84 5.30
C HIS A 196 -22.39 42.17 5.93
N ALA A 197 -22.15 41.22 6.83
CA ALA A 197 -23.16 40.29 7.34
C ALA A 197 -24.37 41.01 7.98
N SER A 198 -24.16 42.17 8.62
CA SER A 198 -25.26 42.93 9.26
C SER A 198 -25.87 44.03 8.40
N ALA A 199 -25.19 44.51 7.36
CA ALA A 199 -25.56 45.76 6.69
C ALA A 199 -26.28 45.52 5.37
N TYR A 200 -25.82 44.54 4.59
CA TYR A 200 -26.41 44.21 3.29
C TYR A 200 -26.28 42.70 2.98
N PRO A 201 -26.71 41.79 3.89
CA PRO A 201 -26.55 40.36 3.71
C PRO A 201 -27.17 39.82 2.40
N TRP A 202 -28.23 40.45 1.89
CA TRP A 202 -28.91 40.09 0.64
C TRP A 202 -28.06 40.31 -0.63
N GLU A 203 -26.95 41.05 -0.54
CA GLU A 203 -26.00 41.21 -1.65
C GLU A 203 -24.94 40.08 -1.70
N GLY A 204 -24.88 39.26 -0.65
CA GLY A 204 -23.91 38.17 -0.50
C GLY A 204 -24.43 36.82 -0.96
N VAL A 205 -23.50 35.90 -1.20
CA VAL A 205 -23.76 34.47 -1.45
C VAL A 205 -22.81 33.70 -0.54
N ASN A 206 -23.37 32.98 0.45
CA ASN A 206 -22.60 32.51 1.59
C ASN A 206 -22.00 31.10 1.35
N ALA A 207 -20.69 31.05 1.07
CA ALA A 207 -19.97 29.80 0.86
C ALA A 207 -19.86 28.93 2.14
N LEU A 208 -19.93 29.54 3.34
CA LEU A 208 -19.96 28.79 4.60
C LEU A 208 -21.29 28.08 4.81
N ASP A 209 -22.40 28.71 4.44
CA ASP A 209 -23.71 28.04 4.49
C ASP A 209 -23.73 26.83 3.54
N ALA A 210 -23.10 26.92 2.37
CA ALA A 210 -22.95 25.79 1.45
C ALA A 210 -22.12 24.65 2.08
N ALA A 211 -20.98 24.97 2.71
CA ALA A 211 -20.18 23.98 3.43
C ALA A 211 -20.95 23.29 4.56
N VAL A 212 -21.68 24.06 5.37
CA VAL A 212 -22.49 23.52 6.49
C VAL A 212 -23.66 22.67 5.97
N LEU A 213 -24.35 23.10 4.91
CA LEU A 213 -25.41 22.32 4.28
C LEU A 213 -24.87 21.01 3.71
N CYS A 214 -23.73 21.06 3.02
CA CYS A 214 -23.03 19.87 2.54
C CYS A 214 -22.73 18.89 3.68
N TYR A 215 -22.16 19.39 4.79
CA TYR A 215 -21.86 18.57 5.97
C TYR A 215 -23.12 17.92 6.57
N ASN A 216 -24.22 18.68 6.64
CA ASN A 216 -25.51 18.19 7.12
C ASN A 216 -26.11 17.14 6.17
N SER A 217 -26.06 17.37 4.86
CA SER A 217 -26.52 16.42 3.84
C SER A 217 -25.77 15.10 3.93
N LEU A 218 -24.44 15.14 4.09
CA LEU A 218 -23.64 13.93 4.34
C LEU A 218 -24.01 13.27 5.66
N SER A 219 -24.29 14.05 6.71
CA SER A 219 -24.70 13.51 8.01
C SER A 219 -25.99 12.71 7.94
N VAL A 220 -27.00 13.19 7.21
CA VAL A 220 -28.26 12.45 7.02
C VAL A 220 -28.12 11.32 5.98
N LEU A 221 -27.23 11.46 5.00
CA LEU A 221 -26.91 10.39 4.04
C LEU A 221 -26.43 9.12 4.74
N ARG A 222 -25.72 9.23 5.88
CA ARG A 222 -25.19 8.08 6.63
C ARG A 222 -26.24 7.03 6.99
N GLN A 223 -27.51 7.42 7.20
CA GLN A 223 -28.59 6.46 7.44
C GLN A 223 -28.82 5.50 6.26
N GLN A 224 -28.50 5.95 5.03
CA GLN A 224 -28.71 5.23 3.78
C GLN A 224 -27.42 4.60 3.22
N LEU A 225 -26.35 4.57 4.02
CA LEU A 225 -25.11 3.90 3.69
C LEU A 225 -25.10 2.47 4.26
N LYS A 226 -24.31 1.58 3.64
CA LYS A 226 -24.07 0.25 4.20
C LYS A 226 -23.31 0.38 5.53
N PRO A 227 -23.48 -0.58 6.48
CA PRO A 227 -22.83 -0.53 7.79
C PRO A 227 -21.31 -0.35 7.74
N ASP A 228 -20.65 -0.84 6.68
CA ASP A 228 -19.18 -0.82 6.54
C ASP A 228 -18.66 0.30 5.62
N TRP A 229 -19.55 1.16 5.12
CA TRP A 229 -19.15 2.33 4.32
C TRP A 229 -18.83 3.51 5.22
N ARG A 230 -17.84 4.32 4.86
CA ARG A 230 -17.45 5.50 5.64
C ARG A 230 -17.37 6.74 4.75
N VAL A 231 -17.84 7.86 5.29
CA VAL A 231 -17.64 9.21 4.74
C VAL A 231 -17.33 10.14 5.90
N HIS A 232 -16.11 10.65 5.93
CA HIS A 232 -15.59 11.52 6.98
C HIS A 232 -14.67 12.58 6.40
N GLY A 233 -14.61 13.74 7.05
CA GLY A 233 -13.92 14.89 6.50
C GLY A 233 -13.98 16.09 7.42
N ILE A 234 -13.37 17.19 6.97
CA ILE A 234 -13.20 18.44 7.70
C ILE A 234 -13.56 19.65 6.84
N ILE A 235 -13.80 20.79 7.49
CA ILE A 235 -13.80 22.09 6.83
C ILE A 235 -12.42 22.70 7.03
N LYS A 236 -11.61 22.74 5.98
CA LYS A 236 -10.23 23.23 6.00
C LYS A 236 -10.18 24.77 5.94
N ASN A 237 -11.12 25.37 5.21
CA ASN A 237 -11.34 26.82 5.23
C ASN A 237 -12.84 27.13 5.35
N GLY A 238 -13.21 27.84 6.43
CA GLY A 238 -14.60 28.18 6.78
C GLY A 238 -14.86 29.69 6.87
N GLY A 239 -14.00 30.53 6.31
CA GLY A 239 -14.09 31.99 6.40
C GLY A 239 -13.18 32.63 7.45
N VAL A 240 -13.04 33.96 7.36
CA VAL A 240 -11.98 34.72 8.06
C VAL A 240 -12.51 35.53 9.26
N LYS A 241 -13.69 36.16 9.14
CA LYS A 241 -14.28 37.01 10.19
C LYS A 241 -15.81 36.89 10.24
N PRO A 242 -16.44 36.87 11.42
CA PRO A 242 -17.90 36.73 11.54
C PRO A 242 -18.74 37.86 10.93
N ASN A 243 -18.19 39.07 10.77
CA ASN A 243 -18.91 40.21 10.20
C ASN A 243 -18.83 40.29 8.67
N ILE A 244 -18.16 39.32 8.02
CA ILE A 244 -18.02 39.20 6.57
C ILE A 244 -18.62 37.87 6.16
N ILE A 245 -19.60 37.88 5.26
CA ILE A 245 -20.11 36.66 4.64
C ILE A 245 -18.97 35.99 3.86
N PRO A 246 -18.61 34.73 4.14
CA PRO A 246 -17.56 34.03 3.41
C PRO A 246 -17.91 33.84 1.93
N ASP A 247 -16.99 34.22 1.04
CA ASP A 247 -17.07 34.01 -0.41
C ASP A 247 -16.35 32.74 -0.88
N TYR A 248 -15.61 32.09 0.01
CA TYR A 248 -14.89 30.85 -0.26
C TYR A 248 -14.93 29.91 0.95
N THR A 249 -15.11 28.62 0.68
CA THR A 249 -14.84 27.54 1.64
C THR A 249 -14.20 26.34 0.96
N GLU A 250 -13.44 25.56 1.74
CA GLU A 250 -12.78 24.34 1.30
C GLU A 250 -13.04 23.23 2.32
N LEU A 251 -13.48 22.07 1.83
CA LEU A 251 -13.68 20.84 2.61
C LEU A 251 -12.85 19.72 2.00
N GLU A 252 -12.40 18.80 2.86
CA GLU A 252 -11.70 17.58 2.47
C GLU A 252 -12.43 16.38 3.07
N PHE A 253 -12.71 15.37 2.26
CA PHE A 253 -13.41 14.16 2.65
C PHE A 253 -12.74 12.91 2.08
N TYR A 254 -12.78 11.82 2.85
CA TYR A 254 -12.42 10.47 2.41
C TYR A 254 -13.68 9.61 2.31
N LEU A 255 -13.77 8.84 1.24
CA LEU A 255 -14.87 7.93 0.96
C LEU A 255 -14.32 6.51 0.98
N ARG A 256 -14.83 5.65 1.86
CA ARG A 256 -14.33 4.27 2.01
C ARG A 256 -15.41 3.22 1.85
N THR A 257 -15.08 2.14 1.14
CA THR A 257 -15.92 0.95 0.98
C THR A 257 -15.08 -0.33 1.06
N PRO A 258 -15.60 -1.44 1.62
CA PRO A 258 -14.85 -2.70 1.69
C PRO A 258 -14.42 -3.27 0.34
N SER A 259 -15.12 -2.90 -0.74
CA SER A 259 -14.84 -3.35 -2.10
C SER A 259 -14.74 -2.16 -3.04
N ARG A 260 -13.80 -2.22 -4.00
CA ARG A 260 -13.63 -1.22 -5.06
C ARG A 260 -14.86 -1.08 -5.95
N ALA A 261 -15.65 -2.15 -6.08
CA ALA A 261 -16.87 -2.16 -6.88
C ALA A 261 -17.98 -1.27 -6.29
N GLU A 262 -17.94 -1.06 -4.98
CA GLU A 262 -18.93 -0.29 -4.23
C GLU A 262 -18.62 1.21 -4.19
N LEU A 263 -17.34 1.57 -4.26
CA LEU A 263 -16.86 2.94 -4.13
C LEU A 263 -17.54 3.92 -5.13
N PRO A 264 -17.77 3.56 -6.41
CA PRO A 264 -18.48 4.44 -7.33
C PRO A 264 -19.94 4.70 -6.93
N VAL A 265 -20.58 3.81 -6.16
CA VAL A 265 -21.96 4.02 -5.66
C VAL A 265 -21.93 5.09 -4.57
N LEU A 266 -21.00 4.96 -3.62
CA LEU A 266 -20.82 5.90 -2.53
C LEU A 266 -20.44 7.29 -3.05
N LYS A 267 -19.48 7.32 -3.99
CA LYS A 267 -19.04 8.55 -4.68
C LYS A 267 -20.20 9.32 -5.28
N GLU A 268 -21.05 8.65 -6.06
CA GLU A 268 -22.20 9.28 -6.69
C GLU A 268 -23.22 9.83 -5.66
N LYS A 269 -23.44 9.12 -4.56
CA LYS A 269 -24.30 9.60 -3.46
C LYS A 269 -23.72 10.84 -2.77
N ALA A 270 -22.43 10.83 -2.46
CA ALA A 270 -21.75 11.94 -1.82
C ALA A 270 -21.69 13.17 -2.74
N GLU A 271 -21.39 12.97 -4.02
CA GLU A 271 -21.32 14.06 -5.01
C GLU A 271 -22.65 14.80 -5.16
N ARG A 272 -23.78 14.11 -5.10
CA ARG A 272 -25.10 14.76 -5.04
C ARG A 272 -25.24 15.68 -3.83
N CYS A 273 -24.75 15.29 -2.65
CA CYS A 273 -24.77 16.14 -1.48
C CYS A 273 -23.93 17.41 -1.71
N PHE A 274 -22.73 17.26 -2.27
CA PHE A 274 -21.84 18.39 -2.56
C PHE A 274 -22.52 19.40 -3.51
N ARG A 275 -23.08 18.89 -4.62
CA ARG A 275 -23.72 19.75 -5.63
C ARG A 275 -25.02 20.40 -5.13
N SER A 276 -25.83 19.68 -4.35
CA SER A 276 -27.08 20.21 -3.81
C SER A 276 -26.89 21.40 -2.87
N ALA A 277 -25.78 21.43 -2.13
CA ALA A 277 -25.50 22.53 -1.21
C ALA A 277 -25.15 23.83 -1.95
N ALA A 278 -24.46 23.71 -3.09
CA ALA A 278 -24.21 24.83 -3.99
C ALA A 278 -25.51 25.40 -4.54
N GLU A 279 -26.37 24.51 -5.07
CA GLU A 279 -27.66 24.89 -5.65
C GLU A 279 -28.58 25.57 -4.62
N ALA A 280 -28.67 25.03 -3.40
CA ALA A 280 -29.51 25.57 -2.33
C ALA A 280 -29.08 26.98 -1.86
N THR A 281 -27.80 27.33 -2.02
CA THR A 281 -27.24 28.60 -1.53
C THR A 281 -26.95 29.61 -2.64
N GLY A 282 -27.06 29.20 -3.90
CA GLY A 282 -26.65 30.01 -5.05
C GLY A 282 -25.13 30.08 -5.25
N CYS A 283 -24.34 29.26 -4.53
CA CYS A 283 -22.90 29.14 -4.76
C CYS A 283 -22.61 28.34 -6.04
N THR A 284 -21.38 28.47 -6.54
CA THR A 284 -20.79 27.48 -7.46
C THR A 284 -19.91 26.52 -6.68
N VAL A 285 -19.76 25.29 -7.17
CA VAL A 285 -18.93 24.27 -6.53
C VAL A 285 -17.96 23.63 -7.51
N GLU A 286 -16.74 23.46 -7.05
CA GLU A 286 -15.72 22.62 -7.65
C GLU A 286 -15.57 21.36 -6.78
N VAL A 287 -15.63 20.20 -7.42
CA VAL A 287 -15.46 18.90 -6.77
C VAL A 287 -14.28 18.21 -7.45
N GLU A 288 -13.18 18.11 -6.72
CA GLU A 288 -11.92 17.57 -7.21
C GLU A 288 -11.58 16.30 -6.44
N PHE A 289 -11.69 15.15 -7.11
CA PHE A 289 -11.24 13.88 -6.55
C PHE A 289 -9.73 13.72 -6.77
N SER A 290 -9.04 13.07 -5.84
CA SER A 290 -7.61 12.78 -6.02
C SER A 290 -7.38 11.97 -7.30
N LYS A 291 -6.19 12.13 -7.91
CA LYS A 291 -5.84 11.47 -9.18
C LYS A 291 -6.01 9.96 -9.09
N ASN A 292 -5.61 9.39 -7.96
CA ASN A 292 -5.60 7.97 -7.69
C ASN A 292 -6.70 7.58 -6.70
N ARG A 293 -7.26 6.38 -6.91
CA ARG A 293 -8.14 5.72 -5.94
C ARG A 293 -7.44 4.46 -5.46
N PHE A 294 -7.52 4.22 -4.17
CA PHE A 294 -6.98 3.01 -3.56
C PHE A 294 -8.03 1.91 -3.68
N ASP A 295 -7.66 0.76 -4.21
CA ASP A 295 -8.56 -0.39 -4.29
C ASP A 295 -8.42 -1.26 -3.03
N ASN A 296 -9.44 -2.08 -2.71
CA ASN A 296 -9.33 -3.06 -1.64
C ASN A 296 -8.28 -4.14 -1.98
N MET A 297 -7.71 -4.80 -0.98
CA MET A 297 -6.74 -5.87 -1.25
C MET A 297 -7.45 -7.20 -1.57
N LEU A 298 -6.98 -7.91 -2.60
CA LEU A 298 -7.39 -9.30 -2.85
C LEU A 298 -6.62 -10.24 -1.91
N ARG A 299 -7.30 -11.30 -1.44
CA ARG A 299 -6.78 -12.23 -0.43
C ARG A 299 -6.37 -13.56 -1.06
N PHE A 300 -5.15 -14.04 -0.78
CA PHE A 300 -4.59 -15.27 -1.36
C PHE A 300 -4.23 -16.27 -0.27
N TRP A 301 -5.17 -17.17 0.05
CA TRP A 301 -5.04 -18.15 1.13
C TRP A 301 -3.81 -19.04 1.02
N THR A 302 -3.41 -19.40 -0.20
CA THR A 302 -2.20 -20.21 -0.39
C THR A 302 -0.95 -19.47 0.03
N LEU A 303 -0.83 -18.17 -0.28
CA LEU A 303 0.31 -17.36 0.15
C LEU A 303 0.31 -17.16 1.67
N GLU A 304 -0.84 -16.86 2.25
CA GLU A 304 -0.99 -16.67 3.70
C GLU A 304 -0.61 -17.92 4.48
N GLN A 305 -1.07 -19.10 4.07
CA GLN A 305 -0.75 -20.37 4.75
C GLN A 305 0.74 -20.69 4.70
N LEU A 306 1.41 -20.43 3.56
CA LEU A 306 2.85 -20.64 3.44
C LEU A 306 3.62 -19.65 4.32
N TYR A 307 3.22 -18.39 4.30
CA TYR A 307 3.82 -17.36 5.14
C TYR A 307 3.61 -17.63 6.64
N GLU A 308 2.42 -18.07 7.04
CA GLU A 308 2.11 -18.46 8.41
C GLU A 308 3.01 -19.62 8.88
N GLN A 309 3.15 -20.66 8.05
CA GLN A 309 4.00 -21.81 8.36
C GLN A 309 5.47 -21.40 8.52
N ASN A 310 5.99 -20.60 7.59
CA ASN A 310 7.36 -20.10 7.62
C ASN A 310 7.60 -19.15 8.80
N GLY A 311 6.69 -18.21 9.03
CA GLY A 311 6.75 -17.27 10.14
C GLY A 311 6.68 -17.96 11.50
N THR A 312 5.77 -18.92 11.66
CA THR A 312 5.66 -19.73 12.90
C THR A 312 6.95 -20.51 13.17
N ALA A 313 7.57 -21.08 12.13
CA ALA A 313 8.86 -21.78 12.26
C ALA A 313 10.01 -20.82 12.68
N LEU A 314 9.85 -19.53 12.44
CA LEU A 314 10.76 -18.46 12.86
C LEU A 314 10.33 -17.80 14.19
N GLY A 315 9.28 -18.30 14.85
CA GLY A 315 8.78 -17.79 16.12
C GLY A 315 7.90 -16.55 16.02
N MET A 316 7.21 -16.33 14.89
CA MET A 316 6.13 -15.34 14.79
C MET A 316 4.85 -15.88 15.43
N GLU A 317 4.08 -14.99 16.05
CA GLU A 317 2.78 -15.32 16.64
C GLU A 317 1.70 -14.46 15.98
N PHE A 318 0.92 -15.05 15.09
CA PHE A 318 -0.06 -14.32 14.29
C PHE A 318 -1.36 -14.07 15.06
N THR A 319 -1.89 -12.86 14.92
CA THR A 319 -3.23 -12.50 15.38
C THR A 319 -4.30 -13.23 14.58
N THR A 320 -5.49 -13.31 15.18
CA THR A 320 -6.64 -13.96 14.53
C THR A 320 -7.38 -12.99 13.61
N ASP A 321 -8.05 -13.52 12.58
CA ASP A 321 -8.93 -12.73 11.70
C ASP A 321 -9.95 -11.89 12.50
N GLU A 322 -10.46 -12.38 13.64
CA GLU A 322 -11.42 -11.64 14.48
C GLU A 322 -10.83 -10.38 15.14
N GLU A 323 -9.56 -10.42 15.51
CA GLU A 323 -8.84 -9.29 16.08
C GLU A 323 -8.50 -8.26 15.00
N VAL A 324 -8.01 -8.76 13.86
CA VAL A 324 -7.59 -7.99 12.69
C VAL A 324 -8.77 -7.26 12.02
N LEU A 325 -9.94 -7.89 11.90
CA LEU A 325 -11.11 -7.30 11.21
C LEU A 325 -11.68 -6.04 11.88
N LYS A 326 -11.18 -5.69 13.08
CA LYS A 326 -11.53 -4.46 13.80
C LYS A 326 -10.70 -3.26 13.36
N GLU A 327 -9.58 -3.51 12.68
CA GLU A 327 -8.67 -2.52 12.15
C GLU A 327 -8.81 -2.47 10.62
N SER A 328 -8.63 -1.28 10.03
CA SER A 328 -8.71 -1.11 8.58
C SER A 328 -7.88 0.08 8.13
N GLY A 329 -7.13 -0.13 7.05
CA GLY A 329 -6.35 0.88 6.34
C GLY A 329 -6.69 0.91 4.86
N SER A 330 -5.90 1.65 4.09
CA SER A 330 -5.93 1.65 2.63
C SER A 330 -4.48 1.72 2.18
N THR A 331 -4.15 1.00 1.10
CA THR A 331 -2.79 0.95 0.55
C THR A 331 -2.87 0.71 -0.95
N ASP A 332 -1.98 1.32 -1.71
CA ASP A 332 -1.94 1.17 -3.16
C ASP A 332 -1.42 -0.22 -3.59
N PHE A 333 -0.91 -1.03 -2.64
CA PHE A 333 -0.70 -2.47 -2.82
C PHE A 333 -2.02 -3.18 -3.14
N GLY A 334 -3.15 -2.69 -2.65
CA GLY A 334 -4.47 -3.20 -3.01
C GLY A 334 -4.68 -3.18 -4.52
N ASN A 335 -4.31 -2.10 -5.19
CA ASN A 335 -4.36 -1.99 -6.65
C ASN A 335 -3.42 -2.99 -7.34
N VAL A 336 -2.22 -3.23 -6.79
CA VAL A 336 -1.26 -4.22 -7.30
C VAL A 336 -1.87 -5.62 -7.27
N THR A 337 -2.60 -5.99 -6.21
CA THR A 337 -3.22 -7.31 -6.09
C THR A 337 -4.28 -7.61 -7.15
N PHE A 338 -4.79 -6.61 -7.89
CA PHE A 338 -5.66 -6.81 -9.06
C PHE A 338 -4.91 -7.06 -10.37
N ALA A 339 -3.60 -6.77 -10.40
CA ALA A 339 -2.73 -6.96 -11.55
C ALA A 339 -1.87 -8.22 -11.42
N VAL A 340 -1.36 -8.50 -10.22
CA VAL A 340 -0.45 -9.62 -9.93
C VAL A 340 -0.82 -10.19 -8.56
N PRO A 341 -0.89 -11.52 -8.37
CA PRO A 341 -1.12 -12.08 -7.04
C PRO A 341 0.01 -11.73 -6.09
N GLY A 342 -0.31 -11.47 -4.82
CA GLY A 342 0.71 -11.10 -3.86
C GLY A 342 0.23 -11.07 -2.42
N ILE A 343 1.18 -10.95 -1.50
CA ILE A 343 0.92 -10.90 -0.05
C ILE A 343 1.52 -9.64 0.55
N HIS A 344 0.78 -9.06 1.51
CA HIS A 344 1.16 -7.91 2.31
C HIS A 344 0.78 -8.16 3.78
N PRO A 345 1.52 -9.05 4.48
CA PRO A 345 1.30 -9.31 5.89
C PRO A 345 1.90 -8.18 6.74
N TYR A 346 1.56 -8.18 8.01
CA TYR A 346 2.06 -7.23 8.99
C TYR A 346 2.97 -7.94 9.99
N PHE A 347 3.98 -7.24 10.50
CA PHE A 347 4.94 -7.82 11.43
C PHE A 347 5.24 -6.92 12.62
N TYR A 348 5.35 -7.52 13.80
CA TYR A 348 5.69 -6.82 15.03
C TYR A 348 7.10 -6.23 14.97
N ILE A 349 7.30 -4.99 15.43
CA ILE A 349 8.63 -4.32 15.44
C ILE A 349 9.30 -4.22 16.82
N GLY A 350 8.79 -4.90 17.84
CA GLY A 350 9.37 -4.78 19.19
C GLY A 350 8.82 -3.62 20.03
N ALA A 351 7.72 -2.99 19.59
CA ALA A 351 7.04 -1.92 20.30
C ALA A 351 5.51 -1.95 20.08
N ASN A 352 4.75 -1.55 21.10
CA ASN A 352 3.28 -1.42 21.04
C ASN A 352 2.83 -0.04 20.53
N ALA A 353 3.71 0.70 19.86
CA ALA A 353 3.38 2.00 19.29
C ALA A 353 2.36 1.82 18.15
N LEU A 354 1.46 2.79 17.98
CA LEU A 354 0.52 2.81 16.87
C LEU A 354 1.12 3.58 15.69
N VAL A 355 0.90 3.12 14.46
CA VAL A 355 1.34 3.83 13.26
C VAL A 355 0.83 5.28 13.23
N HIS A 356 1.59 6.16 12.57
CA HIS A 356 1.32 7.60 12.43
C HIS A 356 1.44 8.37 13.77
N THR A 357 2.27 7.87 14.68
CA THR A 357 2.63 8.55 15.94
C THR A 357 4.13 8.79 16.04
N GLN A 358 4.54 9.76 16.84
CA GLN A 358 5.96 10.06 17.07
C GLN A 358 6.69 8.88 17.75
N GLU A 359 5.96 8.17 18.60
CA GLU A 359 6.41 6.94 19.25
C GLU A 359 6.74 5.86 18.21
N TYR A 360 5.94 5.76 17.14
CA TYR A 360 6.19 4.79 16.07
C TYR A 360 7.41 5.15 15.23
N THR A 361 7.61 6.43 14.90
CA THR A 361 8.84 6.88 14.24
C THR A 361 10.08 6.46 15.02
N SER A 362 10.03 6.62 16.35
CA SER A 362 11.12 6.22 17.24
C SER A 362 11.32 4.71 17.27
N ALA A 363 10.23 3.93 17.27
CA ALA A 363 10.28 2.47 17.24
C ALA A 363 10.81 1.93 15.90
N ALA A 364 10.42 2.51 14.77
CA ALA A 364 10.84 2.09 13.44
C ALA A 364 12.34 2.31 13.17
N GLY A 365 12.99 3.23 13.90
CA GLY A 365 14.44 3.45 13.87
C GLY A 365 15.22 2.77 15.00
N ASP A 366 14.54 2.03 15.89
CA ASP A 366 15.17 1.37 17.03
C ASP A 366 15.90 0.10 16.57
N ALA A 367 17.10 -0.15 17.11
CA ALA A 367 17.88 -1.35 16.80
C ALA A 367 17.13 -2.66 17.12
N ARG A 368 16.14 -2.64 18.02
CA ARG A 368 15.28 -3.79 18.31
C ARG A 368 14.40 -4.20 17.13
N ALA A 369 14.00 -3.25 16.28
CA ALA A 369 13.19 -3.55 15.09
C ALA A 369 13.92 -4.45 14.10
N GLN A 370 15.26 -4.41 14.11
CA GLN A 370 16.12 -5.16 13.18
C GLN A 370 15.86 -6.66 13.19
N PHE A 371 15.79 -7.25 14.39
CA PHE A 371 15.53 -8.69 14.54
C PHE A 371 14.21 -9.08 13.84
N TYR A 372 13.18 -8.27 14.04
CA TYR A 372 11.86 -8.55 13.51
C TYR A 372 11.77 -8.30 12.01
N ALA A 373 12.40 -7.23 11.50
CA ALA A 373 12.48 -6.97 10.05
C ALA A 373 13.17 -8.13 9.32
N LEU A 374 14.33 -8.60 9.80
CA LEU A 374 15.01 -9.74 9.18
C LEU A 374 14.24 -11.06 9.34
N ARG A 375 13.53 -11.26 10.46
CA ARG A 375 12.62 -12.40 10.64
C ARG A 375 11.54 -12.41 9.56
N THR A 376 10.91 -11.27 9.30
CA THR A 376 9.90 -11.10 8.26
C THR A 376 10.46 -11.33 6.86
N ALA A 377 11.63 -10.76 6.56
CA ALA A 377 12.31 -10.95 5.28
C ALA A 377 12.58 -12.44 4.99
N LYS A 378 13.02 -13.20 6.02
CA LYS A 378 13.17 -14.65 5.92
C LYS A 378 11.84 -15.33 5.63
N ALA A 379 10.77 -14.99 6.35
CA ALA A 379 9.45 -15.59 6.12
C ALA A 379 8.96 -15.36 4.69
N LEU A 380 9.03 -14.12 4.16
CA LEU A 380 8.65 -13.82 2.78
C LEU A 380 9.50 -14.59 1.76
N SER A 381 10.81 -14.61 1.95
CA SER A 381 11.75 -15.25 1.03
C SER A 381 11.63 -16.79 1.05
N MET A 382 11.36 -17.38 2.22
CA MET A 382 11.02 -18.81 2.35
C MET A 382 9.69 -19.14 1.68
N THR A 383 8.70 -18.25 1.76
CA THR A 383 7.43 -18.42 1.05
C THR A 383 7.63 -18.36 -0.46
N ALA A 384 8.44 -17.43 -0.97
CA ALA A 384 8.82 -17.41 -2.38
C ALA A 384 9.51 -18.73 -2.79
N LEU A 385 10.44 -19.23 -1.97
CA LEU A 385 11.12 -20.50 -2.22
C LEU A 385 10.14 -21.69 -2.25
N ASP A 386 9.12 -21.71 -1.41
CA ASP A 386 8.07 -22.74 -1.45
C ASP A 386 7.37 -22.79 -2.81
N LEU A 387 7.04 -21.64 -3.38
CA LEU A 387 6.40 -21.55 -4.70
C LEU A 387 7.32 -22.05 -5.80
N LEU A 388 8.59 -21.67 -5.75
CA LEU A 388 9.57 -22.04 -6.77
C LEU A 388 9.86 -23.54 -6.75
N MET A 389 9.90 -24.15 -5.56
CA MET A 389 10.17 -25.58 -5.40
C MET A 389 8.93 -26.46 -5.63
N ASN A 390 7.75 -25.86 -5.77
CA ASN A 390 6.49 -26.58 -5.98
C ASN A 390 5.58 -25.87 -7.00
N PRO A 391 5.69 -26.23 -8.30
CA PRO A 391 4.91 -25.59 -9.37
C PRO A 391 3.39 -25.66 -9.19
N GLN A 392 2.88 -26.64 -8.44
CA GLN A 392 1.45 -26.76 -8.15
C GLN A 392 0.95 -25.62 -7.25
N LEU A 393 1.80 -25.08 -6.37
CA LEU A 393 1.43 -23.92 -5.54
C LEU A 393 1.29 -22.66 -6.38
N LEU A 394 2.20 -22.45 -7.33
CA LEU A 394 2.11 -21.30 -8.25
C LEU A 394 0.83 -21.38 -9.10
N GLN A 395 0.49 -22.56 -9.61
CA GLN A 395 -0.76 -22.77 -10.36
C GLN A 395 -1.99 -22.48 -9.48
N LYS A 396 -2.00 -22.96 -8.24
CA LYS A 396 -3.09 -22.70 -7.29
C LYS A 396 -3.26 -21.21 -7.00
N ILE A 397 -2.18 -20.44 -6.87
CA ILE A 397 -2.26 -18.99 -6.67
C ILE A 397 -2.83 -18.29 -7.91
N LYS A 398 -2.50 -18.75 -9.13
CA LYS A 398 -3.09 -18.20 -10.37
C LYS A 398 -4.58 -18.48 -10.48
N GLU A 399 -5.03 -19.63 -9.97
CA GLU A 399 -6.45 -19.97 -9.85
C GLU A 399 -7.15 -19.07 -8.82
N GLU A 400 -6.60 -18.95 -7.60
CA GLU A 400 -7.09 -18.03 -6.56
C GLU A 400 -7.20 -16.59 -7.09
N PHE A 401 -6.19 -16.12 -7.83
CA PHE A 401 -6.20 -14.79 -8.45
C PHE A 401 -7.35 -14.59 -9.44
N THR A 402 -7.59 -15.57 -10.31
CA THR A 402 -8.68 -15.51 -11.28
C THR A 402 -10.03 -15.49 -10.57
N GLU A 403 -10.20 -16.32 -9.53
CA GLU A 403 -11.43 -16.40 -8.76
C GLU A 403 -11.72 -15.12 -7.97
N GLU A 404 -10.75 -14.59 -7.23
CA GLU A 404 -10.93 -13.37 -6.43
C GLU A 404 -11.22 -12.15 -7.30
N LYS A 405 -10.53 -12.02 -8.43
CA LYS A 405 -10.78 -10.95 -9.38
C LYS A 405 -12.18 -11.05 -10.00
N HIS A 406 -12.61 -12.25 -10.41
CA HIS A 406 -13.95 -12.47 -10.93
C HIS A 406 -15.04 -12.14 -9.90
N LYS A 407 -14.82 -12.46 -8.61
CA LYS A 407 -15.75 -12.10 -7.53
C LYS A 407 -15.95 -10.59 -7.41
N GLU A 408 -14.89 -9.80 -7.57
CA GLU A 408 -14.98 -8.34 -7.55
C GLU A 408 -15.62 -7.76 -8.83
N GLU A 409 -15.28 -8.28 -10.01
CA GLU A 409 -15.87 -7.87 -11.29
C GLU A 409 -17.37 -8.19 -11.37
N ASP A 410 -17.80 -9.32 -10.82
CA ASP A 410 -19.20 -9.70 -10.68
C ASP A 410 -19.98 -8.71 -9.79
N LYS A 411 -19.37 -8.27 -8.67
CA LYS A 411 -19.98 -7.25 -7.80
C LYS A 411 -20.15 -5.94 -8.55
N GLU A 412 -19.13 -5.51 -9.30
CA GLU A 412 -19.18 -4.28 -10.09
C GLU A 412 -20.29 -4.34 -11.15
N THR A 413 -20.39 -5.46 -11.86
CA THR A 413 -21.43 -5.69 -12.87
C THR A 413 -22.83 -5.64 -12.27
N ARG A 414 -23.06 -6.30 -11.13
CA ARG A 414 -24.36 -6.27 -10.43
C ARG A 414 -24.74 -4.89 -9.92
N LEU A 415 -23.76 -4.12 -9.43
CA LEU A 415 -24.00 -2.76 -8.95
C LEU A 415 -24.21 -1.76 -10.09
N SER A 416 -23.66 -2.01 -11.27
CA SER A 416 -23.89 -1.18 -12.45
C SER A 416 -25.31 -1.39 -13.02
N THR A 417 -25.79 -2.64 -13.08
CA THR A 417 -27.12 -2.97 -13.62
C THR A 417 -28.26 -2.54 -12.71
N GLN A 418 -28.03 -2.37 -11.41
CA GLN A 418 -29.00 -1.78 -10.48
C GLN A 418 -29.14 -0.25 -10.62
N ARG A 419 -28.26 0.42 -11.39
CA ARG A 419 -28.30 1.88 -11.60
C ARG A 419 -28.98 2.30 -12.90
N THR A 420 -29.07 1.40 -13.88
CA THR A 420 -29.87 1.56 -15.11
C THR A 420 -31.30 1.13 -14.88
#